data_AF-T2SA19-F1
#
_entry.id   AF-T2SA19-F1
#
_cell.length_a   1.000
_cell.length_b   1.000
_cell.length_c   1.000
_cell.angle_alpha   90.00
_cell.angle_beta   90.00
_cell.angle_gamma   90.00
#
_symmetry.space_group_name_H-M   'P 1'
#
loop_
_entity.id
_entity.type
_entity.pdbx_description
1 polymer ?
#
loop_
_entity_poly.entity_id
_entity_poly.type
_entity_poly.pdbx_seq_one_letter_code
_entity_poly.pdbx_strand_id
1 'polypeptide(L)'
;MSAELIAVYKDEQIIDLESAKVLGLSDGVKALKGTEPIYFDDSPLALEVIRHSCAHLLAQSLKALYPDAKFFVGPVVEEGFYYDFKTASKISEEDLPKIEAKMKEFAKSKLAITKEVLTREQALERFKGDELKHAVMSKISGDAFGVYQQGEFEDLCKGPHLPNTRFLNHFKLTKLAGAYLGGDEKNEMLIRIYGIAFATKEGLKDYLFQIEEAKKRDHRKLGVELGLFSFDDEIGAGLPLWLPKGARLRKRIEDLLSKALLLRGYEPVKGPEILKSDVWKISGHYDNYKENMYFTTIDEQEYGIKPMNCVGHIKVYQSALHSYRDLPLRFYEYGVVHRHEKSGVLHGLLRVREFTQDDAHIFCSFEQIQSEVSAILDFTHKIMKAFDFSYEMELSTRPAKSIGDDKVWEKATNALKEALKEHHINYKIDEGGGAFYGPKIDIKITDALRRKWQCGTIQVDMNLPERFKLAFTNEHNNAEQPVMIHRAILGSFERFIAILSEHFGGNFPFFVAPTQIALIPINEEHHGFCFEIKRRTQKSAIFL
;
A
#
# COMPACT_ATOMS: atom_id res chain seq x y z
N MET A 1 -23.83 22.94 -21.70
CA MET A 1 -23.67 23.89 -20.57
C MET A 1 -22.19 24.20 -20.48
N SER A 2 -21.79 25.47 -20.52
CA SER A 2 -20.39 25.86 -20.33
C SER A 2 -19.92 25.37 -18.95
N ALA A 3 -18.83 24.61 -18.89
CA ALA A 3 -18.27 24.16 -17.63
C ALA A 3 -17.92 25.39 -16.78
N GLU A 4 -18.39 25.42 -15.54
CA GLU A 4 -18.23 26.58 -14.66
C GLU A 4 -16.84 26.58 -14.03
N LEU A 5 -16.16 27.73 -14.01
CA LEU A 5 -14.85 27.87 -13.38
C LEU A 5 -15.00 27.79 -11.86
N ILE A 6 -14.19 26.94 -11.20
CA ILE A 6 -14.23 26.75 -9.74
C ILE A 6 -12.92 27.05 -9.03
N ALA A 7 -11.79 26.95 -9.73
CA ALA A 7 -10.45 27.23 -9.20
C ALA A 7 -9.48 27.49 -10.35
N VAL A 8 -8.24 27.86 -10.01
CA VAL A 8 -7.12 27.95 -10.97
C VAL A 8 -5.94 27.14 -10.46
N TYR A 9 -5.18 26.53 -11.36
CA TYR A 9 -3.96 25.80 -11.06
C TYR A 9 -2.73 26.64 -11.43
N LYS A 10 -1.78 26.77 -10.51
CA LYS A 10 -0.56 27.54 -10.71
C LYS A 10 0.54 27.05 -9.78
N ASP A 11 1.77 26.91 -10.29
CA ASP A 11 2.96 26.58 -9.49
C ASP A 11 2.74 25.34 -8.59
N GLU A 12 2.15 24.29 -9.18
CA GLU A 12 1.77 23.03 -8.51
C GLU A 12 0.69 23.13 -7.42
N GLN A 13 0.00 24.27 -7.32
CA GLN A 13 -1.03 24.52 -6.31
C GLN A 13 -2.38 24.85 -6.92
N ILE A 14 -3.45 24.38 -6.27
CA ILE A 14 -4.83 24.75 -6.59
C ILE A 14 -5.21 25.98 -5.76
N ILE A 15 -5.66 27.03 -6.44
CA ILE A 15 -6.06 28.31 -5.83
C ILE A 15 -7.56 28.50 -6.11
N ASP A 16 -8.38 28.57 -5.05
CA ASP A 16 -9.81 28.86 -5.18
C ASP A 16 -10.06 30.33 -5.59
N LEU A 17 -11.28 30.62 -6.04
CA LEU A 17 -11.64 31.95 -6.56
C LEU A 17 -11.58 33.05 -5.50
N GLU A 18 -11.77 32.76 -4.21
CA GLU A 18 -11.67 33.76 -3.14
C GLU A 18 -10.21 34.10 -2.85
N SER A 19 -9.35 33.09 -2.77
CA SER A 19 -7.89 33.25 -2.70
C SER A 19 -7.34 33.97 -3.93
N ALA A 20 -7.88 33.68 -5.11
CA ALA A 20 -7.50 34.32 -6.36
C ALA A 20 -7.84 35.83 -6.35
N LYS A 21 -8.99 36.23 -5.78
CA LYS A 21 -9.35 37.65 -5.61
C LYS A 21 -8.35 38.39 -4.72
N VAL A 22 -7.96 37.79 -3.59
CA VAL A 22 -6.97 38.38 -2.67
C VAL A 22 -5.62 38.57 -3.36
N LEU A 23 -5.24 37.66 -4.27
CA LEU A 23 -4.03 37.75 -5.07
C LEU A 23 -4.15 38.69 -6.29
N GLY A 24 -5.28 39.39 -6.47
CA GLY A 24 -5.50 40.31 -7.58
C GLY A 24 -5.75 39.62 -8.93
N LEU A 25 -6.20 38.36 -8.93
CA LEU A 25 -6.42 37.54 -10.13
C LEU A 25 -7.85 37.67 -10.70
N SER A 26 -8.64 38.64 -10.23
CA SER A 26 -10.11 38.66 -10.34
C SER A 26 -10.71 39.04 -11.69
N ASP A 27 -9.92 39.44 -12.71
CA ASP A 27 -10.43 39.75 -14.04
C ASP A 27 -10.21 38.57 -15.02
N GLY A 28 -11.08 37.57 -14.89
CA GLY A 28 -11.41 36.57 -15.91
C GLY A 28 -10.25 35.89 -16.63
N VAL A 29 -9.62 34.87 -16.02
CA VAL A 29 -8.79 33.78 -16.62
C VAL A 29 -7.66 34.19 -17.59
N LYS A 30 -7.47 35.47 -17.91
CA LYS A 30 -6.46 35.96 -18.85
C LYS A 30 -5.29 36.69 -18.20
N ALA A 31 -5.31 36.89 -16.87
CA ALA A 31 -4.43 37.85 -16.22
C ALA A 31 -3.04 37.33 -15.78
N LEU A 32 -2.71 36.04 -15.90
CA LEU A 32 -1.33 35.58 -15.68
C LEU A 32 -0.87 34.54 -16.70
N LYS A 33 0.33 34.74 -17.25
CA LYS A 33 1.09 33.68 -17.92
C LYS A 33 1.28 32.54 -16.91
N GLY A 34 0.86 31.32 -17.27
CA GLY A 34 1.12 30.11 -16.47
C GLY A 34 0.03 29.68 -15.48
N THR A 35 -1.18 30.25 -15.53
CA THR A 35 -2.34 29.74 -14.77
C THR A 35 -3.27 28.92 -15.65
N GLU A 36 -3.69 27.74 -15.20
CA GLU A 36 -4.65 26.88 -15.91
C GLU A 36 -6.02 26.90 -15.20
N PRO A 37 -7.14 27.10 -15.94
CA PRO A 37 -8.47 27.10 -15.32
C PRO A 37 -8.89 25.69 -14.91
N ILE A 38 -9.43 25.55 -13.69
CA ILE A 38 -10.07 24.31 -13.24
C ILE A 38 -11.58 24.52 -13.30
N TYR A 39 -12.23 23.72 -14.13
CA TYR A 39 -13.67 23.73 -14.32
C TYR A 39 -14.36 22.67 -13.45
N PHE A 40 -15.65 22.86 -13.19
CA PHE A 40 -16.46 21.91 -12.44
C PHE A 40 -16.71 20.64 -13.26
N ASP A 41 -15.90 19.62 -13.03
CA ASP A 41 -15.98 18.29 -13.63
C ASP A 41 -15.39 17.23 -12.69
N ASP A 42 -15.29 15.99 -13.18
CA ASP A 42 -14.72 14.86 -12.43
C ASP A 42 -13.19 14.69 -12.65
N SER A 43 -12.48 15.75 -13.09
CA SER A 43 -11.02 15.72 -13.17
C SER A 43 -10.38 15.66 -11.77
N PRO A 44 -9.17 15.09 -11.62
CA PRO A 44 -8.53 14.95 -10.30
C PRO A 44 -8.41 16.28 -9.53
N LEU A 45 -8.00 17.36 -10.20
CA LEU A 45 -7.87 18.68 -9.58
C LEU A 45 -9.23 19.26 -9.15
N ALA A 46 -10.28 19.11 -9.98
CA ALA A 46 -11.62 19.56 -9.62
C ALA A 46 -12.20 18.76 -8.44
N LEU A 47 -12.03 17.44 -8.44
CA LEU A 47 -12.49 16.56 -7.37
C LEU A 47 -11.84 16.88 -6.03
N GLU A 48 -10.58 17.33 -6.00
CA GLU A 48 -9.93 17.80 -4.77
C GLU A 48 -10.69 18.98 -4.15
N VAL A 49 -10.99 20.01 -4.94
CA VAL A 49 -11.78 21.19 -4.51
C VAL A 49 -13.19 20.80 -4.07
N ILE A 50 -13.84 19.91 -4.83
CA ILE A 50 -15.19 19.43 -4.55
C ILE A 50 -15.25 18.66 -3.23
N ARG A 51 -14.34 17.71 -3.03
CA ARG A 51 -14.28 16.86 -1.83
C ARG A 51 -13.93 17.67 -0.59
N HIS A 52 -13.00 18.62 -0.71
CA HIS A 52 -12.65 19.50 0.40
C HIS A 52 -13.84 20.37 0.84
N SER A 53 -14.57 20.92 -0.12
CA SER A 53 -15.79 21.69 0.15
C SER A 53 -16.92 20.81 0.71
N CYS A 54 -17.00 19.56 0.28
CA CYS A 54 -17.95 18.60 0.83
C CYS A 54 -17.64 18.23 2.29
N ALA A 55 -16.37 18.20 2.68
CA ALA A 55 -15.96 18.05 4.08
C ALA A 55 -16.52 19.20 4.94
N HIS A 56 -16.42 20.45 4.48
CA HIS A 56 -17.02 21.60 5.18
C HIS A 56 -18.56 21.53 5.22
N LEU A 57 -19.20 21.07 4.14
CA LEU A 57 -20.64 20.82 4.14
C LEU A 57 -21.06 19.76 5.17
N LEU A 58 -20.26 18.71 5.33
CA LEU A 58 -20.44 17.70 6.39
C LEU A 58 -20.31 18.35 7.77
N ALA A 59 -19.26 19.13 8.02
CA ALA A 59 -19.06 19.82 9.30
C ALA A 59 -20.21 20.79 9.62
N GLN A 60 -20.65 21.60 8.66
CA GLN A 60 -21.84 22.46 8.80
C GLN A 60 -23.08 21.66 9.19
N SER A 61 -23.29 20.52 8.54
CA SER A 61 -24.45 19.65 8.77
C SER A 61 -24.40 19.01 10.16
N LEU A 62 -23.21 18.58 10.58
CA LEU A 62 -22.97 18.05 11.92
C LEU A 62 -23.20 19.12 12.97
N LYS A 63 -22.73 20.36 12.77
CA LYS A 63 -22.94 21.47 13.72
C LYS A 63 -24.42 21.81 13.88
N ALA A 64 -25.20 21.72 12.80
CA ALA A 64 -26.64 21.95 12.85
C ALA A 64 -27.41 20.82 13.56
N LEU A 65 -26.96 19.57 13.43
CA LEU A 65 -27.59 18.41 14.08
C LEU A 65 -27.13 18.22 15.53
N TYR A 66 -25.88 18.56 15.81
CA TYR A 66 -25.17 18.39 17.08
C TYR A 66 -24.48 19.72 17.44
N PRO A 67 -25.20 20.66 18.07
CA PRO A 67 -24.69 22.01 18.35
C PRO A 67 -23.42 22.04 19.22
N ASP A 68 -23.21 21.02 20.04
CA ASP A 68 -22.03 20.84 20.90
C ASP A 68 -20.79 20.34 20.13
N ALA A 69 -20.93 19.97 18.84
CA ALA A 69 -19.83 19.46 18.05
C ALA A 69 -18.67 20.46 17.93
N LYS A 70 -17.45 19.96 18.17
CA LYS A 70 -16.17 20.66 17.95
C LYS A 70 -15.35 19.93 16.89
N PHE A 71 -14.73 20.67 15.97
CA PHE A 71 -14.12 20.11 14.76
C PHE A 71 -12.60 20.20 14.78
N PHE A 72 -11.93 19.12 14.36
CA PHE A 72 -10.47 19.06 14.27
C PHE A 72 -9.98 19.23 12.83
N VAL A 73 -9.88 18.15 12.05
CA VAL A 73 -9.38 18.20 10.66
C VAL A 73 -10.30 17.45 9.70
N GLY A 74 -10.43 17.95 8.47
CA GLY A 74 -11.20 17.30 7.42
C GLY A 74 -10.54 17.31 6.05
N PRO A 75 -9.43 16.56 5.85
CA PRO A 75 -8.70 16.58 4.60
C PRO A 75 -9.36 15.73 3.51
N VAL A 76 -8.96 16.00 2.27
CA VAL A 76 -9.21 15.13 1.13
C VAL A 76 -8.26 13.93 1.22
N VAL A 77 -8.78 12.75 0.88
CA VAL A 77 -8.04 11.50 0.76
C VAL A 77 -8.37 10.82 -0.56
N GLU A 78 -7.62 9.79 -0.95
CA GLU A 78 -7.85 9.05 -2.20
C GLU A 78 -9.30 8.50 -2.27
N GLU A 79 -9.82 7.99 -1.15
CA GLU A 79 -11.19 7.49 -1.00
C GLU A 79 -12.27 8.60 -0.85
N GLY A 80 -11.91 9.88 -0.99
CA GLY A 80 -12.83 11.00 -0.88
C GLY A 80 -12.38 12.05 0.12
N PHE A 81 -13.03 12.12 1.27
CA PHE A 81 -12.70 13.01 2.38
C PHE A 81 -13.13 12.36 3.69
N TYR A 82 -12.63 12.88 4.81
CA TYR A 82 -13.20 12.59 6.11
C TYR A 82 -13.29 13.86 6.95
N TYR A 83 -13.96 13.79 8.09
CA TYR A 83 -13.93 14.86 9.08
C TYR A 83 -13.85 14.27 10.50
N ASP A 84 -12.85 14.74 11.26
CA ASP A 84 -12.65 14.43 12.68
C ASP A 84 -13.32 15.47 13.58
N PHE A 85 -14.14 15.02 14.52
CA PHE A 85 -14.85 15.90 15.45
C PHE A 85 -15.16 15.20 16.77
N LYS A 86 -15.57 15.98 17.77
CA LYS A 86 -16.08 15.47 19.04
C LYS A 86 -17.45 16.05 19.35
N THR A 87 -18.31 15.24 19.96
CA THR A 87 -19.63 15.60 20.48
C THR A 87 -19.96 14.63 21.62
N ALA A 88 -20.77 15.07 22.58
CA ALA A 88 -21.33 14.21 23.63
C ALA A 88 -22.40 13.25 23.07
N SER A 89 -22.94 13.53 21.88
CA SER A 89 -23.94 12.71 21.23
C SER A 89 -23.34 11.41 20.69
N LYS A 90 -24.01 10.28 20.94
CA LYS A 90 -23.64 9.02 20.30
C LYS A 90 -24.08 9.06 18.84
N ILE A 91 -23.14 8.79 17.93
CA ILE A 91 -23.40 8.71 16.49
C ILE A 91 -23.08 7.29 16.04
N SER A 92 -23.99 6.71 15.28
CA SER A 92 -23.89 5.37 14.71
C SER A 92 -23.96 5.42 13.18
N GLU A 93 -23.70 4.30 12.50
CA GLU A 93 -23.84 4.22 11.05
C GLU A 93 -25.29 4.46 10.57
N GLU A 94 -26.28 4.20 11.43
CA GLU A 94 -27.70 4.45 11.17
C GLU A 94 -28.04 5.94 11.09
N ASP A 95 -27.18 6.81 11.64
CA ASP A 95 -27.34 8.27 11.58
C ASP A 95 -26.80 8.86 10.27
N LEU A 96 -25.98 8.12 9.50
CA LEU A 96 -25.39 8.62 8.26
C LEU A 96 -26.44 9.09 7.23
N PRO A 97 -27.55 8.37 6.98
CA PRO A 97 -28.62 8.85 6.11
C PRO A 97 -29.25 10.17 6.58
N LYS A 98 -29.36 10.39 7.90
CA LYS A 98 -29.90 11.63 8.48
C LYS A 98 -28.93 12.80 8.28
N ILE A 99 -27.63 12.57 8.47
CA ILE A 99 -26.58 13.56 8.23
C ILE A 99 -26.53 13.91 6.73
N GLU A 100 -26.58 12.91 5.84
CA GLU A 100 -26.65 13.13 4.39
C GLU A 100 -27.87 13.97 3.97
N ALA A 101 -29.04 13.73 4.58
CA ALA A 101 -30.23 14.52 4.32
C ALA A 101 -30.01 16.00 4.69
N LYS A 102 -29.34 16.26 5.81
CA LYS A 102 -29.02 17.64 6.23
C LYS A 102 -27.98 18.29 5.33
N MET A 103 -26.96 17.55 4.87
CA MET A 103 -26.01 18.04 3.87
C MET A 103 -26.73 18.42 2.56
N LYS A 104 -27.70 17.62 2.10
CA LYS A 104 -28.49 17.92 0.90
C LYS A 104 -29.34 19.18 1.06
N GLU A 105 -29.85 19.44 2.26
CA GLU A 105 -30.57 20.67 2.57
C GLU A 105 -29.65 21.90 2.39
N PHE A 106 -28.46 21.88 2.99
CA PHE A 106 -27.50 22.99 2.87
C PHE A 106 -26.93 23.16 1.45
N ALA A 107 -26.77 22.08 0.70
CA ALA A 107 -26.42 22.16 -0.73
C ALA A 107 -27.52 22.88 -1.55
N LYS A 108 -28.80 22.59 -1.25
CA LYS A 108 -29.95 23.24 -1.90
C LYS A 108 -30.13 24.70 -1.51
N SER A 109 -29.58 25.13 -0.37
CA SER A 109 -29.59 26.54 0.06
C SER A 109 -28.67 27.44 -0.75
N LYS A 110 -27.76 26.88 -1.59
CA LYS A 110 -26.89 27.62 -2.52
C LYS A 110 -26.11 28.76 -1.85
N LEU A 111 -25.57 28.49 -0.66
CA LEU A 111 -24.82 29.47 0.12
C LEU A 111 -23.51 29.80 -0.58
N ALA A 112 -23.15 31.09 -0.61
CA ALA A 112 -21.83 31.51 -1.03
C ALA A 112 -20.78 31.02 -0.03
N ILE A 113 -19.62 30.60 -0.52
CA ILE A 113 -18.46 30.27 0.31
C ILE A 113 -17.49 31.43 0.17
N THR A 114 -17.20 32.12 1.28
CA THR A 114 -16.33 33.29 1.32
C THR A 114 -15.11 33.03 2.18
N LYS A 115 -13.98 33.65 1.85
CA LYS A 115 -12.74 33.53 2.62
C LYS A 115 -12.40 34.85 3.29
N GLU A 116 -12.13 34.79 4.58
CA GLU A 116 -11.50 35.85 5.36
C GLU A 116 -10.08 35.42 5.77
N VAL A 117 -9.15 36.37 5.86
CA VAL A 117 -7.81 36.12 6.40
C VAL A 117 -7.68 36.85 7.72
N LEU A 118 -7.46 36.10 8.80
CA LEU A 118 -7.29 36.62 10.16
C LEU A 118 -5.83 36.50 10.59
N THR A 119 -5.37 37.44 11.44
CA THR A 119 -4.10 37.24 12.14
C THR A 119 -4.23 36.16 13.20
N ARG A 120 -3.10 35.63 13.68
CA ARG A 120 -3.06 34.65 14.78
C ARG A 120 -3.82 35.13 16.02
N GLU A 121 -3.67 36.38 16.41
CA GLU A 121 -4.34 36.96 17.57
C GLU A 121 -5.86 37.02 17.35
N GLN A 122 -6.31 37.46 16.17
CA GLN A 122 -7.72 37.53 15.82
C GLN A 122 -8.37 36.15 15.78
N ALA A 123 -7.67 35.15 15.23
CA ALA A 123 -8.15 33.77 15.18
C ALA A 123 -8.27 33.17 16.59
N LEU A 124 -7.26 33.37 17.46
CA LEU A 124 -7.28 32.89 18.84
C LEU A 124 -8.43 33.50 19.66
N GLU A 125 -8.75 34.78 19.46
CA GLU A 125 -9.89 35.39 20.14
C GLU A 125 -11.23 34.92 19.55
N ARG A 126 -11.33 34.73 18.22
CA ARG A 126 -12.57 34.28 17.56
C ARG A 126 -12.95 32.85 17.93
N PHE A 127 -11.97 31.96 18.03
CA PHE A 127 -12.19 30.54 18.39
C PHE A 127 -11.94 30.25 19.87
N LYS A 128 -12.05 31.27 20.72
CA LYS A 128 -11.85 31.16 22.16
C LYS A 128 -12.81 30.14 22.78
N GLY A 129 -12.25 29.05 23.31
CA GLY A 129 -13.01 27.94 23.91
C GLY A 129 -13.15 26.71 23.01
N ASP A 130 -12.63 26.75 21.78
CA ASP A 130 -12.48 25.58 20.91
C ASP A 130 -11.03 25.05 20.95
N GLU A 131 -10.79 24.16 21.92
CA GLU A 131 -9.52 23.47 22.11
C GLU A 131 -9.03 22.75 20.85
N LEU A 132 -9.93 22.20 20.03
CA LEU A 132 -9.55 21.50 18.81
C LEU A 132 -9.06 22.48 17.75
N LYS A 133 -9.70 23.65 17.62
CA LYS A 133 -9.21 24.70 16.69
C LYS A 133 -7.88 25.25 17.14
N HIS A 134 -7.63 25.41 18.44
CA HIS A 134 -6.30 25.77 18.94
C HIS A 134 -5.25 24.70 18.60
N ALA A 135 -5.60 23.42 18.70
CA ALA A 135 -4.71 22.32 18.31
C ALA A 135 -4.45 22.27 16.79
N VAL A 136 -5.38 22.75 15.96
CA VAL A 136 -5.15 22.93 14.52
C VAL A 136 -4.21 24.11 14.28
N MET A 137 -4.43 25.25 14.95
CA MET A 137 -3.61 26.45 14.78
C MET A 137 -2.14 26.21 15.12
N SER A 138 -1.85 25.40 16.15
CA SER A 138 -0.46 25.07 16.54
C SER A 138 0.29 24.27 15.46
N LYS A 139 -0.43 23.61 14.55
CA LYS A 139 0.16 22.86 13.42
C LYS A 139 0.37 23.70 12.17
N ILE A 140 -0.17 24.91 12.12
CA ILE A 140 -0.03 25.80 10.97
C ILE A 140 1.14 26.75 11.23
N SER A 141 2.15 26.68 10.36
CA SER A 141 3.24 27.65 10.31
C SER A 141 2.78 28.96 9.67
N GLY A 142 3.05 30.10 10.32
CA GLY A 142 2.73 31.44 9.86
C GLY A 142 1.74 32.19 10.76
N ASP A 143 1.57 33.48 10.50
CA ASP A 143 0.78 34.41 11.33
C ASP A 143 -0.60 34.76 10.76
N ALA A 144 -0.96 34.15 9.62
CA ALA A 144 -2.23 34.35 8.94
C ALA A 144 -3.01 33.04 8.80
N PHE A 145 -4.30 33.08 9.12
CA PHE A 145 -5.22 31.96 9.06
C PHE A 145 -6.36 32.26 8.10
N GLY A 146 -6.61 31.36 7.14
CA GLY A 146 -7.82 31.40 6.33
C GLY A 146 -9.01 30.90 7.14
N VAL A 147 -10.08 31.67 7.16
CA VAL A 147 -11.38 31.27 7.68
C VAL A 147 -12.37 31.24 6.52
N TYR A 148 -12.94 30.08 6.24
CA TYR A 148 -13.99 29.93 5.24
C TYR A 148 -15.35 29.93 5.92
N GLN A 149 -16.26 30.74 5.39
CA GLN A 149 -17.62 30.88 5.90
C GLN A 149 -18.62 30.44 4.84
N GLN A 150 -19.64 29.68 5.27
CA GLN A 150 -20.79 29.29 4.45
C GLN A 150 -22.08 29.41 5.27
N GLY A 151 -22.75 30.56 5.15
CA GLY A 151 -23.86 30.92 6.05
C GLY A 151 -23.37 31.15 7.48
N GLU A 152 -23.99 30.48 8.45
CA GLU A 152 -23.64 30.58 9.88
C GLU A 152 -22.45 29.71 10.29
N PHE A 153 -21.96 28.83 9.40
CA PHE A 153 -20.82 27.96 9.69
C PHE A 153 -19.52 28.60 9.21
N GLU A 154 -18.52 28.61 10.07
CA GLU A 154 -17.16 29.04 9.76
C GLU A 154 -16.13 28.01 10.21
N ASP A 155 -15.02 27.94 9.48
CA ASP A 155 -13.97 26.97 9.75
C ASP A 155 -12.57 27.46 9.35
N LEU A 156 -11.57 27.05 10.12
CA LEU A 156 -10.16 27.31 9.85
C LEU A 156 -9.64 26.33 8.79
N CYS A 157 -9.38 26.85 7.60
CA CYS A 157 -8.88 26.07 6.50
C CYS A 157 -8.00 26.91 5.57
N LYS A 158 -7.02 26.29 4.93
CA LYS A 158 -6.21 26.97 3.90
C LYS A 158 -6.94 27.05 2.55
N GLY A 159 -7.89 26.15 2.31
CA GLY A 159 -8.51 25.91 1.01
C GLY A 159 -7.75 24.85 0.21
N PRO A 160 -8.09 24.66 -1.07
CA PRO A 160 -9.10 25.42 -1.84
C PRO A 160 -10.56 24.99 -1.53
N HIS A 161 -11.52 25.88 -1.79
CA HIS A 161 -12.95 25.60 -1.73
C HIS A 161 -13.70 26.03 -3.00
N LEU A 162 -14.85 25.40 -3.23
CA LEU A 162 -15.81 25.80 -4.26
C LEU A 162 -16.38 27.18 -3.94
N PRO A 163 -16.85 27.95 -4.95
CA PRO A 163 -17.42 29.28 -4.71
C PRO A 163 -18.82 29.25 -4.07
N ASN A 164 -19.52 28.11 -4.10
CA ASN A 164 -20.90 28.01 -3.63
C ASN A 164 -21.30 26.56 -3.28
N THR A 165 -22.16 26.37 -2.29
CA THR A 165 -22.63 25.03 -1.89
C THR A 165 -23.52 24.35 -2.93
N ARG A 166 -24.07 25.07 -3.91
CA ARG A 166 -24.94 24.52 -4.98
C ARG A 166 -24.28 23.45 -5.85
N PHE A 167 -22.95 23.40 -5.85
CA PHE A 167 -22.16 22.42 -6.61
C PHE A 167 -22.10 21.06 -5.90
N LEU A 168 -22.42 21.00 -4.60
CA LEU A 168 -22.28 19.81 -3.77
C LEU A 168 -23.55 18.94 -3.79
N ASN A 169 -23.98 18.46 -4.96
CA ASN A 169 -25.22 17.66 -5.08
C ASN A 169 -24.98 16.14 -5.06
N HIS A 170 -23.77 15.69 -5.38
CA HIS A 170 -23.47 14.27 -5.62
C HIS A 170 -22.40 13.80 -4.64
N PHE A 171 -22.86 13.39 -3.45
CA PHE A 171 -22.00 12.84 -2.40
C PHE A 171 -22.67 11.66 -1.69
N LYS A 172 -21.84 10.87 -0.99
CA LYS A 172 -22.25 9.76 -0.14
C LYS A 172 -21.33 9.65 1.06
N LEU A 173 -21.88 9.49 2.27
CA LEU A 173 -21.13 9.12 3.47
C LEU A 173 -20.92 7.61 3.46
N THR A 174 -19.70 7.16 3.73
CA THR A 174 -19.29 5.76 3.47
C THR A 174 -19.07 4.94 4.73
N LYS A 175 -18.37 5.47 5.73
CA LYS A 175 -18.01 4.75 6.97
C LYS A 175 -17.85 5.69 8.15
N LEU A 176 -18.14 5.19 9.34
CA LEU A 176 -17.85 5.84 10.62
C LEU A 176 -16.69 5.10 11.31
N ALA A 177 -15.72 5.84 11.84
CA ALA A 177 -14.54 5.29 12.49
C ALA A 177 -14.14 6.12 13.72
N GLY A 178 -13.30 5.54 14.57
CA GLY A 178 -12.60 6.26 15.62
C GLY A 178 -11.23 6.74 15.14
N ALA A 179 -10.81 7.93 15.57
CA ALA A 179 -9.47 8.45 15.34
C ALA A 179 -8.91 9.03 16.64
N TYR A 180 -7.62 8.90 16.89
CA TYR A 180 -6.99 9.53 18.05
C TYR A 180 -6.42 10.90 17.69
N LEU A 181 -6.58 11.87 18.58
CA LEU A 181 -6.07 13.22 18.39
C LEU A 181 -4.56 13.20 18.14
N GLY A 182 -4.13 13.70 16.97
CA GLY A 182 -2.72 13.71 16.58
C GLY A 182 -2.12 12.35 16.21
N GLY A 183 -2.93 11.28 16.16
CA GLY A 183 -2.47 9.93 15.83
C GLY A 183 -1.82 9.16 16.97
N ASP A 184 -1.88 9.67 18.20
CA ASP A 184 -1.36 9.00 19.41
C ASP A 184 -2.52 8.35 20.18
N GLU A 185 -2.46 7.03 20.35
CA GLU A 185 -3.47 6.21 21.05
C GLU A 185 -3.71 6.63 22.51
N LYS A 186 -2.79 7.40 23.11
CA LYS A 186 -2.94 7.95 24.46
C LYS A 186 -3.83 9.20 24.53
N ASN A 187 -4.10 9.83 23.39
CA ASN A 187 -4.86 11.08 23.33
C ASN A 187 -6.37 10.83 23.21
N GLU A 188 -7.14 11.91 23.31
CA GLU A 188 -8.60 11.90 23.19
C GLU A 188 -9.05 11.23 21.88
N MET A 189 -10.07 10.36 21.97
CA MET A 189 -10.68 9.69 20.82
C MET A 189 -11.73 10.61 20.18
N LEU A 190 -11.57 10.85 18.89
CA LEU A 190 -12.47 11.61 18.02
C LEU A 190 -13.32 10.68 17.18
N ILE A 191 -14.47 11.19 16.74
CA ILE A 191 -15.34 10.55 15.75
C ILE A 191 -14.88 10.99 14.37
N ARG A 192 -14.66 10.03 13.47
CA ARG A 192 -14.33 10.25 12.06
C ARG A 192 -15.45 9.76 11.17
N ILE A 193 -15.98 10.64 10.32
CA ILE A 193 -16.92 10.26 9.26
C ILE A 193 -16.25 10.43 7.91
N TYR A 194 -16.28 9.38 7.09
CA TYR A 194 -15.78 9.40 5.72
C TYR A 194 -16.92 9.66 4.73
N GLY A 195 -16.60 10.35 3.65
CA GLY A 195 -17.50 10.55 2.52
C GLY A 195 -16.76 10.69 1.21
N ILE A 196 -17.51 10.62 0.12
CA ILE A 196 -17.02 10.79 -1.24
C ILE A 196 -17.96 11.74 -1.99
N ALA A 197 -17.40 12.57 -2.87
CA ALA A 197 -18.15 13.52 -3.70
C ALA A 197 -17.60 13.57 -5.13
N PHE A 198 -18.50 13.84 -6.07
CA PHE A 198 -18.25 13.97 -7.51
C PHE A 198 -18.99 15.19 -8.08
N ALA A 199 -18.54 15.68 -9.24
CA ALA A 199 -19.22 16.74 -9.97
C ALA A 199 -20.50 16.24 -10.66
N THR A 200 -20.54 14.94 -11.03
CA THR A 200 -21.66 14.34 -11.73
C THR A 200 -22.33 13.21 -10.95
N LYS A 201 -23.61 12.97 -11.24
CA LYS A 201 -24.36 11.84 -10.66
C LYS A 201 -23.80 10.51 -11.15
N GLU A 202 -23.40 10.47 -12.41
CA GLU A 202 -22.80 9.32 -13.09
C GLU A 202 -21.47 8.95 -12.43
N GLY A 203 -20.58 9.92 -12.18
CA GLY A 203 -19.30 9.69 -11.49
C GLY A 203 -19.47 9.08 -10.10
N LEU A 204 -20.43 9.60 -9.30
CA LEU A 204 -20.75 9.01 -8.00
C LEU A 204 -21.30 7.59 -8.14
N LYS A 205 -22.23 7.36 -9.08
CA LYS A 205 -22.83 6.04 -9.30
C LYS A 205 -21.78 5.01 -9.71
N ASP A 206 -20.89 5.38 -10.62
CA ASP A 206 -19.84 4.51 -11.13
C ASP A 206 -18.83 4.17 -10.03
N TYR A 207 -18.47 5.14 -9.19
CA TYR A 207 -17.63 4.91 -8.02
C TYR A 207 -18.29 3.93 -7.02
N LEU A 208 -19.56 4.17 -6.66
CA LEU A 208 -20.28 3.29 -5.74
C LEU A 208 -20.44 1.87 -6.31
N PHE A 209 -20.71 1.75 -7.61
CA PHE A 209 -20.76 0.45 -8.29
C PHE A 209 -19.40 -0.27 -8.23
N GLN A 210 -18.30 0.44 -8.49
CA GLN A 210 -16.95 -0.12 -8.36
C GLN A 210 -16.65 -0.60 -6.94
N ILE A 211 -17.04 0.15 -5.91
CA ILE A 211 -16.86 -0.25 -4.50
C ILE A 211 -17.68 -1.50 -4.14
N GLU A 212 -18.91 -1.62 -4.64
CA GLU A 212 -19.72 -2.82 -4.38
C GLU A 212 -19.18 -4.06 -5.13
N GLU A 213 -18.75 -3.90 -6.38
CA GLU A 213 -18.06 -4.97 -7.11
C GLU A 213 -16.74 -5.35 -6.43
N ALA A 214 -16.01 -4.37 -5.90
CA ALA A 214 -14.81 -4.56 -5.12
C ALA A 214 -15.07 -5.40 -3.85
N LYS A 215 -16.10 -5.07 -3.07
CA LYS A 215 -16.47 -5.83 -1.87
C LYS A 215 -16.83 -7.29 -2.18
N LYS A 216 -17.45 -7.57 -3.34
CA LYS A 216 -17.72 -8.95 -3.78
C LYS A 216 -16.43 -9.73 -4.06
N ARG A 217 -15.37 -9.04 -4.42
CA ARG A 217 -14.06 -9.64 -4.75
C ARG A 217 -13.16 -9.80 -3.55
N ASP A 218 -13.52 -9.28 -2.37
CA ASP A 218 -12.71 -9.36 -1.15
C ASP A 218 -12.25 -10.80 -0.88
N HIS A 219 -10.93 -11.01 -0.84
CA HIS A 219 -10.34 -12.33 -0.67
C HIS A 219 -10.77 -13.02 0.63
N ARG A 220 -11.18 -12.27 1.67
CA ARG A 220 -11.67 -12.85 2.93
C ARG A 220 -13.03 -13.49 2.75
N LYS A 221 -13.89 -12.89 1.92
CA LYS A 221 -15.18 -13.45 1.55
C LYS A 221 -15.01 -14.62 0.58
N LEU A 222 -14.27 -14.40 -0.51
CA LEU A 222 -13.99 -15.43 -1.51
C LEU A 222 -13.23 -16.62 -0.92
N GLY A 223 -12.28 -16.37 -0.01
CA GLY A 223 -11.49 -17.40 0.65
C GLY A 223 -12.34 -18.39 1.42
N VAL A 224 -13.38 -17.91 2.10
CA VAL A 224 -14.37 -18.75 2.79
C VAL A 224 -15.29 -19.45 1.80
N GLU A 225 -15.89 -18.72 0.85
CA GLU A 225 -16.83 -19.29 -0.14
C GLU A 225 -16.19 -20.38 -1.01
N LEU A 226 -14.92 -20.21 -1.38
CA LEU A 226 -14.17 -21.16 -2.20
C LEU A 226 -13.46 -22.24 -1.37
N GLY A 227 -13.43 -22.11 -0.04
CA GLY A 227 -12.72 -23.02 0.86
C GLY A 227 -11.21 -23.01 0.66
N LEU A 228 -10.61 -21.83 0.52
CA LEU A 228 -9.17 -21.64 0.30
C LEU A 228 -8.39 -21.59 1.62
N PHE A 229 -8.86 -20.81 2.57
CA PHE A 229 -8.22 -20.63 3.87
C PHE A 229 -9.24 -20.24 4.94
N SER A 230 -8.83 -20.33 6.19
CA SER A 230 -9.59 -19.90 7.36
C SER A 230 -8.65 -19.27 8.40
N PHE A 231 -9.22 -18.50 9.31
CA PHE A 231 -8.56 -18.02 10.52
C PHE A 231 -9.32 -18.57 11.72
N ASP A 232 -8.59 -18.88 12.79
CA ASP A 232 -9.14 -19.46 14.01
C ASP A 232 -8.60 -18.68 15.22
N ASP A 233 -9.51 -18.17 16.05
CA ASP A 233 -9.16 -17.35 17.21
C ASP A 233 -8.44 -18.17 18.30
N GLU A 234 -8.68 -19.49 18.39
CA GLU A 234 -7.96 -20.38 19.32
C GLU A 234 -6.50 -20.58 18.90
N ILE A 235 -6.21 -20.52 17.60
CA ILE A 235 -4.85 -20.65 17.05
C ILE A 235 -4.10 -19.33 17.15
N GLY A 236 -4.78 -18.22 16.86
CA GLY A 236 -4.25 -16.87 17.03
C GLY A 236 -4.34 -15.99 15.78
N ALA A 237 -4.37 -14.68 16.03
CA ALA A 237 -4.56 -13.68 14.99
C ALA A 237 -3.37 -13.63 14.00
N GLY A 238 -3.69 -13.55 12.70
CA GLY A 238 -2.69 -13.39 11.64
C GLY A 238 -1.92 -14.67 11.30
N LEU A 239 -2.46 -15.84 11.68
CA LEU A 239 -1.93 -17.17 11.37
C LEU A 239 -2.92 -17.92 10.48
N PRO A 240 -2.77 -17.85 9.13
CA PRO A 240 -3.75 -18.44 8.24
C PRO A 240 -3.67 -19.98 8.21
N LEU A 241 -4.84 -20.63 8.30
CA LEU A 241 -4.98 -22.05 8.02
C LEU A 241 -5.29 -22.26 6.54
N TRP A 242 -4.37 -22.91 5.82
CA TRP A 242 -4.59 -23.27 4.42
C TRP A 242 -5.48 -24.52 4.31
N LEU A 243 -6.66 -24.36 3.70
CA LEU A 243 -7.57 -25.46 3.42
C LEU A 243 -7.13 -26.20 2.14
N PRO A 244 -7.63 -27.44 1.87
CA PRO A 244 -7.13 -28.25 0.75
C PRO A 244 -7.14 -27.56 -0.63
N LYS A 245 -8.14 -26.73 -0.93
CA LYS A 245 -8.17 -25.98 -2.19
C LYS A 245 -7.12 -24.87 -2.21
N GLY A 246 -6.99 -24.08 -1.15
CA GLY A 246 -5.97 -23.03 -1.08
C GLY A 246 -4.55 -23.58 -1.05
N ALA A 247 -4.32 -24.69 -0.33
CA ALA A 247 -3.04 -25.39 -0.34
C ALA A 247 -2.67 -25.90 -1.74
N ARG A 248 -3.63 -26.43 -2.52
CA ARG A 248 -3.41 -26.81 -3.93
C ARG A 248 -3.08 -25.61 -4.82
N LEU A 249 -3.81 -24.51 -4.66
CA LEU A 249 -3.54 -23.25 -5.38
C LEU A 249 -2.11 -22.78 -5.10
N ARG A 250 -1.75 -22.65 -3.82
CA ARG A 250 -0.41 -22.27 -3.37
C ARG A 250 0.66 -23.19 -3.93
N LYS A 251 0.51 -24.51 -3.79
CA LYS A 251 1.48 -25.49 -4.27
C LYS A 251 1.71 -25.41 -5.78
N ARG A 252 0.67 -25.17 -6.57
CA ARG A 252 0.81 -24.97 -8.03
C ARG A 252 1.66 -23.74 -8.36
N ILE A 253 1.44 -22.63 -7.65
CA ILE A 253 2.21 -21.40 -7.83
C ILE A 253 3.68 -21.66 -7.46
N GLU A 254 3.93 -22.29 -6.30
CA GLU A 254 5.26 -22.71 -5.85
C GLU A 254 5.94 -23.60 -6.91
N ASP A 255 5.29 -24.64 -7.40
CA ASP A 255 5.87 -25.58 -8.36
C ASP A 255 6.20 -24.93 -9.71
N LEU A 256 5.34 -24.04 -10.21
CA LEU A 256 5.60 -23.29 -11.43
C LEU A 256 6.78 -22.34 -11.25
N LEU A 257 6.84 -21.67 -10.09
CA LEU A 257 7.91 -20.75 -9.78
C LEU A 257 9.24 -21.50 -9.61
N SER A 258 9.29 -22.62 -8.88
CA SER A 258 10.49 -23.45 -8.72
C SER A 258 11.04 -23.89 -10.07
N LYS A 259 10.19 -24.37 -10.98
CA LYS A 259 10.61 -24.73 -12.34
C LYS A 259 11.21 -23.55 -13.08
N ALA A 260 10.57 -22.39 -13.01
CA ALA A 260 11.06 -21.18 -13.66
C ALA A 260 12.39 -20.68 -13.07
N LEU A 261 12.60 -20.87 -11.76
CA LEU A 261 13.82 -20.51 -11.04
C LEU A 261 14.99 -21.43 -11.39
N LEU A 262 14.77 -22.76 -11.39
CA LEU A 262 15.80 -23.73 -11.78
C LEU A 262 16.30 -23.49 -13.21
N LEU A 263 15.40 -23.19 -14.15
CA LEU A 263 15.76 -22.85 -15.53
C LEU A 263 16.59 -21.56 -15.65
N ARG A 264 16.63 -20.73 -14.61
CA ARG A 264 17.40 -19.48 -14.53
C ARG A 264 18.63 -19.61 -13.64
N GLY A 265 19.02 -20.83 -13.27
CA GLY A 265 20.22 -21.09 -12.46
C GLY A 265 20.08 -20.66 -11.00
N TYR A 266 18.85 -20.65 -10.47
CA TYR A 266 18.62 -20.53 -9.03
C TYR A 266 18.63 -21.91 -8.38
N GLU A 267 19.38 -22.04 -7.28
CA GLU A 267 19.50 -23.27 -6.50
C GLU A 267 18.65 -23.19 -5.22
N PRO A 268 17.87 -24.24 -4.91
CA PRO A 268 17.05 -24.27 -3.70
C PRO A 268 17.93 -24.46 -2.47
N VAL A 269 17.68 -23.67 -1.43
CA VAL A 269 18.34 -23.80 -0.13
C VAL A 269 17.31 -23.76 1.00
N LYS A 270 17.70 -24.16 2.20
CA LYS A 270 16.83 -24.13 3.38
C LYS A 270 17.59 -23.66 4.62
N GLY A 271 17.28 -22.46 5.11
CA GLY A 271 17.75 -21.97 6.40
C GLY A 271 16.79 -22.34 7.54
N PRO A 272 17.29 -22.60 8.77
CA PRO A 272 16.46 -22.89 9.94
C PRO A 272 15.57 -21.69 10.31
N GLU A 273 14.44 -21.92 10.96
CA GLU A 273 13.50 -20.87 11.39
C GLU A 273 13.92 -20.19 12.70
N ILE A 274 14.67 -20.89 13.56
CA ILE A 274 15.10 -20.40 14.87
C ILE A 274 16.63 -20.28 14.86
N LEU A 275 17.16 -19.08 15.11
CA LEU A 275 18.59 -18.80 15.10
C LEU A 275 19.03 -18.09 16.39
N LYS A 276 20.27 -18.32 16.81
CA LYS A 276 20.87 -17.61 17.95
C LYS A 276 20.78 -16.10 17.72
N SER A 277 20.43 -15.33 18.75
CA SER A 277 20.33 -13.87 18.63
C SER A 277 21.61 -13.20 18.12
N ASP A 278 22.77 -13.81 18.34
CA ASP A 278 24.05 -13.24 17.91
C ASP A 278 24.18 -13.10 16.39
N VAL A 279 23.59 -13.99 15.59
CA VAL A 279 23.62 -13.80 14.13
C VAL A 279 22.73 -12.62 13.70
N TRP A 280 21.66 -12.34 14.45
CA TRP A 280 20.83 -11.15 14.22
C TRP A 280 21.55 -9.86 14.62
N LYS A 281 22.35 -9.89 15.69
CA LYS A 281 23.22 -8.77 16.09
C LYS A 281 24.27 -8.48 15.02
N ILE A 282 24.97 -9.51 14.53
CA ILE A 282 25.95 -9.37 13.42
C ILE A 282 25.28 -8.71 12.21
N SER A 283 24.11 -9.22 11.81
CA SER A 283 23.37 -8.70 10.65
C SER A 283 22.84 -7.26 10.83
N GLY A 284 22.77 -6.74 12.06
CA GLY A 284 22.16 -5.45 12.38
C GLY A 284 20.62 -5.47 12.49
N HIS A 285 19.97 -6.61 12.24
CA HIS A 285 18.52 -6.76 12.39
C HIS A 285 18.09 -6.71 13.85
N TYR A 286 18.93 -7.15 14.78
CA TYR A 286 18.61 -7.03 16.20
C TYR A 286 18.44 -5.56 16.63
N ASP A 287 19.26 -4.66 16.12
CA ASP A 287 19.20 -3.24 16.53
C ASP A 287 18.07 -2.47 15.83
N ASN A 288 17.69 -2.89 14.62
CA ASN A 288 16.74 -2.15 13.78
C ASN A 288 15.36 -2.81 13.64
N TYR A 289 15.22 -4.09 14.00
CA TYR A 289 14.01 -4.88 13.72
C TYR A 289 13.53 -5.74 14.92
N LYS A 290 14.21 -5.66 16.07
CA LYS A 290 13.88 -6.46 17.27
C LYS A 290 12.43 -6.35 17.72
N GLU A 291 11.84 -5.16 17.65
CA GLU A 291 10.43 -4.95 18.05
C GLU A 291 9.43 -5.74 17.20
N ASN A 292 9.85 -6.11 15.97
CA ASN A 292 9.06 -6.87 15.01
C ASN A 292 9.48 -8.36 14.97
N MET A 293 10.30 -8.83 15.91
CA MET A 293 10.77 -10.22 15.97
C MET A 293 10.22 -10.95 17.20
N TYR A 294 10.14 -12.27 17.10
CA TYR A 294 9.83 -13.14 18.24
C TYR A 294 11.12 -13.75 18.80
N PHE A 295 11.26 -13.76 20.12
CA PHE A 295 12.42 -14.32 20.82
C PHE A 295 12.00 -15.41 21.80
N THR A 296 12.91 -16.35 22.02
CA THR A 296 12.80 -17.41 23.04
C THR A 296 14.16 -17.68 23.64
N THR A 297 14.19 -18.38 24.78
CA THR A 297 15.42 -18.78 25.45
C THR A 297 15.51 -20.30 25.46
N ILE A 298 16.65 -20.83 25.02
CA ILE A 298 16.97 -22.27 25.02
C ILE A 298 18.34 -22.40 25.68
N ASP A 299 18.44 -23.18 26.75
CA ASP A 299 19.69 -23.41 27.50
C ASP A 299 20.42 -22.10 27.85
N GLU A 300 19.70 -21.14 28.45
CA GLU A 300 20.20 -19.80 28.83
C GLU A 300 20.66 -18.90 27.66
N GLN A 301 20.57 -19.38 26.42
CA GLN A 301 20.90 -18.64 25.22
C GLN A 301 19.63 -18.07 24.56
N GLU A 302 19.67 -16.79 24.19
CA GLU A 302 18.59 -16.14 23.44
C GLU A 302 18.62 -16.55 21.96
N TYR A 303 17.46 -16.92 21.43
CA TYR A 303 17.20 -17.23 20.03
C TYR A 303 16.08 -16.32 19.51
N GLY A 304 16.13 -15.99 18.23
CA GLY A 304 15.07 -15.29 17.50
C GLY A 304 14.50 -16.15 16.39
N ILE A 305 13.18 -16.13 16.23
CA ILE A 305 12.51 -16.67 15.04
C ILE A 305 12.80 -15.73 13.87
N LYS A 306 13.16 -16.28 12.71
CA LYS A 306 13.60 -15.48 11.57
C LYS A 306 12.48 -14.56 11.04
N PRO A 307 12.73 -13.25 10.90
CA PRO A 307 11.82 -12.33 10.22
C PRO A 307 12.09 -12.22 8.71
N MET A 308 13.15 -12.88 8.23
CA MET A 308 13.66 -12.91 6.86
C MET A 308 14.70 -14.02 6.67
N ASN A 309 14.99 -14.43 5.42
CA ASN A 309 15.84 -15.60 5.16
C ASN A 309 17.33 -15.30 4.93
N CYS A 310 17.71 -14.03 4.75
CA CYS A 310 19.05 -13.61 4.32
C CYS A 310 20.19 -14.26 5.13
N VAL A 311 20.09 -14.29 6.46
CA VAL A 311 21.11 -14.88 7.33
C VAL A 311 21.32 -16.38 7.04
N GLY A 312 20.24 -17.13 6.76
CA GLY A 312 20.34 -18.53 6.37
C GLY A 312 21.11 -18.70 5.05
N HIS A 313 20.79 -17.88 4.05
CA HIS A 313 21.43 -17.95 2.72
C HIS A 313 22.90 -17.52 2.78
N ILE A 314 23.23 -16.53 3.62
CA ILE A 314 24.61 -16.14 3.95
C ILE A 314 25.38 -17.32 4.55
N LYS A 315 24.77 -18.10 5.45
CA LYS A 315 25.42 -19.30 6.00
C LYS A 315 25.60 -20.41 4.97
N VAL A 316 24.70 -20.53 4.00
CA VAL A 316 24.90 -21.42 2.85
C VAL A 316 26.09 -20.95 2.01
N TYR A 317 26.18 -19.66 1.69
CA TYR A 317 27.33 -19.10 1.00
C TYR A 317 28.64 -19.40 1.77
N GLN A 318 28.67 -19.19 3.09
CA GLN A 318 29.88 -19.45 3.90
C GLN A 318 30.28 -20.93 4.02
N SER A 319 29.46 -21.88 3.54
CA SER A 319 29.76 -23.30 3.65
C SER A 319 30.87 -23.79 2.70
N ALA A 320 31.23 -22.99 1.70
CA ALA A 320 32.27 -23.30 0.72
C ALA A 320 33.12 -22.05 0.39
N LEU A 321 34.30 -22.30 -0.18
CA LEU A 321 35.11 -21.26 -0.81
C LEU A 321 34.60 -21.02 -2.23
N HIS A 322 34.58 -19.76 -2.65
CA HIS A 322 34.06 -19.36 -3.97
C HIS A 322 35.13 -18.62 -4.77
N SER A 323 35.17 -18.90 -6.07
CA SER A 323 35.92 -18.16 -7.09
C SER A 323 35.00 -17.21 -7.83
N TYR A 324 35.58 -16.18 -8.47
CA TYR A 324 34.85 -15.30 -9.40
C TYR A 324 34.12 -16.07 -10.52
N ARG A 325 34.58 -17.28 -10.86
CA ARG A 325 33.97 -18.17 -11.85
C ARG A 325 32.67 -18.82 -11.38
N ASP A 326 32.47 -18.91 -10.07
CA ASP A 326 31.25 -19.47 -9.48
C ASP A 326 30.14 -18.41 -9.44
N LEU A 327 30.49 -17.12 -9.55
CA LEU A 327 29.54 -16.02 -9.54
C LEU A 327 28.90 -15.81 -10.93
N PRO A 328 27.59 -15.50 -10.98
CA PRO A 328 26.69 -15.25 -9.86
C PRO A 328 26.09 -16.53 -9.26
N LEU A 329 26.09 -16.63 -7.92
CA LEU A 329 25.39 -17.67 -7.18
C LEU A 329 24.00 -17.19 -6.80
N ARG A 330 22.96 -17.97 -7.12
CA ARG A 330 21.57 -17.55 -6.87
C ARG A 330 20.88 -18.58 -5.98
N PHE A 331 20.57 -18.21 -4.74
CA PHE A 331 19.85 -19.08 -3.83
C PHE A 331 18.41 -18.65 -3.69
N TYR A 332 17.47 -19.61 -3.67
CA TYR A 332 16.07 -19.34 -3.37
C TYR A 332 15.54 -20.26 -2.28
N GLU A 333 14.58 -19.75 -1.50
CA GLU A 333 13.87 -20.51 -0.48
C GLU A 333 12.43 -20.01 -0.39
N TYR A 334 11.47 -20.94 -0.31
CA TYR A 334 10.13 -20.62 0.18
C TYR A 334 10.16 -20.63 1.70
N GLY A 335 10.83 -19.62 2.26
CA GLY A 335 11.15 -19.55 3.68
C GLY A 335 9.99 -19.02 4.48
N VAL A 336 9.53 -19.80 5.46
CA VAL A 336 8.54 -19.38 6.45
C VAL A 336 9.21 -18.41 7.40
N VAL A 337 8.65 -17.21 7.52
CA VAL A 337 9.16 -16.15 8.38
C VAL A 337 8.05 -15.62 9.28
N HIS A 338 8.44 -15.05 10.41
CA HIS A 338 7.52 -14.52 11.39
C HIS A 338 7.83 -13.05 11.71
N ARG A 339 6.81 -12.21 11.69
CA ARG A 339 6.90 -10.80 12.09
C ARG A 339 5.86 -10.47 13.16
N HIS A 340 6.30 -9.72 14.16
CA HIS A 340 5.44 -9.24 15.23
C HIS A 340 4.64 -8.01 14.79
N GLU A 341 3.66 -8.26 13.93
CA GLU A 341 2.70 -7.26 13.47
C GLU A 341 1.67 -6.96 14.57
N LYS A 342 1.35 -5.68 14.76
CA LYS A 342 0.30 -5.25 15.70
C LYS A 342 -1.04 -5.87 15.29
N SER A 343 -1.85 -6.31 16.25
CA SER A 343 -3.13 -6.96 15.96
C SER A 343 -4.07 -6.08 15.14
N GLY A 344 -4.10 -4.77 15.42
CA GLY A 344 -4.97 -3.81 14.74
C GLY A 344 -4.64 -3.56 13.26
N VAL A 345 -3.49 -4.04 12.75
CA VAL A 345 -3.11 -3.87 11.33
C VAL A 345 -3.22 -5.17 10.54
N LEU A 346 -3.55 -6.30 11.17
CA LEU A 346 -3.74 -7.57 10.48
C LEU A 346 -4.94 -7.50 9.54
N HIS A 347 -4.80 -8.08 8.35
CA HIS A 347 -5.85 -7.98 7.33
C HIS A 347 -5.84 -9.19 6.40
N GLY A 348 -6.66 -10.18 6.75
CA GLY A 348 -6.79 -11.43 5.98
C GLY A 348 -5.42 -12.01 5.63
N LEU A 349 -5.21 -12.35 4.36
CA LEU A 349 -3.91 -12.81 3.86
C LEU A 349 -2.98 -11.67 3.40
N LEU A 350 -3.46 -10.43 3.31
CA LEU A 350 -2.66 -9.28 2.84
C LEU A 350 -1.62 -8.84 3.88
N ARG A 351 -1.94 -8.99 5.17
CA ARG A 351 -1.03 -8.71 6.30
C ARG A 351 -1.23 -9.72 7.43
N VAL A 352 -0.24 -10.58 7.61
CA VAL A 352 -0.21 -11.73 8.52
C VAL A 352 1.08 -11.73 9.35
N ARG A 353 1.12 -12.52 10.42
CA ARG A 353 2.30 -12.67 11.27
C ARG A 353 3.23 -13.77 10.80
N GLU A 354 2.68 -14.84 10.25
CA GLU A 354 3.41 -15.93 9.61
C GLU A 354 3.15 -15.88 8.11
N PHE A 355 4.22 -15.90 7.32
CA PHE A 355 4.10 -15.92 5.86
C PHE A 355 5.32 -16.55 5.22
N THR A 356 5.15 -16.92 3.96
CA THR A 356 6.22 -17.51 3.15
C THR A 356 6.49 -16.64 1.95
N GLN A 357 7.73 -16.21 1.76
CA GLN A 357 8.13 -15.39 0.63
C GLN A 357 8.73 -16.23 -0.50
N ASP A 358 8.62 -15.77 -1.74
CA ASP A 358 9.40 -16.29 -2.87
C ASP A 358 10.85 -15.79 -2.89
N ASP A 359 11.46 -15.81 -1.71
CA ASP A 359 12.68 -15.10 -1.37
C ASP A 359 13.90 -15.70 -2.07
N ALA A 360 14.79 -14.83 -2.51
CA ALA A 360 16.05 -15.23 -3.09
C ALA A 360 17.14 -14.20 -2.85
N HIS A 361 18.37 -14.71 -2.72
CA HIS A 361 19.57 -13.94 -2.52
C HIS A 361 20.59 -14.32 -3.59
N ILE A 362 21.03 -13.34 -4.36
CA ILE A 362 22.01 -13.51 -5.42
C ILE A 362 23.32 -12.90 -4.96
N PHE A 363 24.38 -13.70 -4.94
CA PHE A 363 25.73 -13.25 -4.66
C PHE A 363 26.45 -13.07 -5.99
N CYS A 364 26.88 -11.85 -6.29
CA CYS A 364 27.52 -11.51 -7.56
C CYS A 364 28.67 -10.52 -7.34
N SER A 365 29.52 -10.35 -8.36
CA SER A 365 30.49 -9.25 -8.35
C SER A 365 29.79 -7.90 -8.53
N PHE A 366 30.51 -6.81 -8.29
CA PHE A 366 29.95 -5.47 -8.45
C PHE A 366 29.55 -5.17 -9.91
N GLU A 367 30.33 -5.66 -10.86
CA GLU A 367 30.13 -5.50 -12.30
C GLU A 367 28.89 -6.26 -12.79
N GLN A 368 28.49 -7.31 -12.09
CA GLN A 368 27.36 -8.17 -12.43
C GLN A 368 26.01 -7.62 -11.95
N ILE A 369 25.98 -6.56 -11.13
CA ILE A 369 24.72 -6.03 -10.55
C ILE A 369 23.70 -5.69 -11.65
N GLN A 370 24.12 -4.94 -12.69
CA GLN A 370 23.19 -4.51 -13.74
C GLN A 370 22.60 -5.70 -14.49
N SER A 371 23.41 -6.69 -14.88
CA SER A 371 22.94 -7.86 -15.62
C SER A 371 21.98 -8.71 -14.77
N GLU A 372 22.26 -8.87 -13.47
CA GLU A 372 21.39 -9.61 -12.57
C GLU A 372 20.06 -8.90 -12.34
N VAL A 373 20.08 -7.57 -12.14
CA VAL A 373 18.86 -6.76 -12.01
C VAL A 373 18.04 -6.84 -13.28
N SER A 374 18.66 -6.70 -14.46
CA SER A 374 18.00 -6.85 -15.76
C SER A 374 17.33 -8.22 -15.92
N ALA A 375 18.00 -9.30 -15.53
CA ALA A 375 17.42 -10.65 -15.58
C ALA A 375 16.21 -10.82 -14.63
N ILE A 376 16.23 -10.17 -13.46
CA ILE A 376 15.09 -10.18 -12.52
C ILE A 376 13.93 -9.35 -13.06
N LEU A 377 14.19 -8.19 -13.69
CA LEU A 377 13.16 -7.36 -14.32
C LEU A 377 12.45 -8.11 -15.46
N ASP A 378 13.21 -8.77 -16.34
CA ASP A 378 12.68 -9.63 -17.40
C ASP A 378 11.78 -10.74 -16.84
N PHE A 379 12.23 -11.37 -15.75
CA PHE A 379 11.48 -12.45 -15.15
C PHE A 379 10.19 -11.95 -14.49
N THR A 380 10.27 -10.81 -13.79
CA THR A 380 9.13 -10.11 -13.21
C THR A 380 8.09 -9.79 -14.29
N HIS A 381 8.51 -9.19 -15.41
CA HIS A 381 7.61 -8.86 -16.52
C HIS A 381 6.87 -10.10 -17.06
N LYS A 382 7.58 -11.23 -17.24
CA LYS A 382 6.98 -12.50 -17.69
C LYS A 382 5.94 -13.03 -16.70
N ILE A 383 6.19 -12.93 -15.40
CA ILE A 383 5.24 -13.35 -14.36
C ILE A 383 4.01 -12.44 -14.36
N MET A 384 4.21 -11.12 -14.35
CA MET A 384 3.09 -10.17 -14.34
C MET A 384 2.20 -10.33 -15.58
N LYS A 385 2.81 -10.55 -16.75
CA LYS A 385 2.08 -10.85 -18.00
C LYS A 385 1.32 -12.16 -17.95
N ALA A 386 1.87 -13.21 -17.33
CA ALA A 386 1.21 -14.52 -17.25
C ALA A 386 -0.08 -14.49 -16.41
N PHE A 387 -0.13 -13.61 -15.40
CA PHE A 387 -1.30 -13.40 -14.56
C PHE A 387 -2.14 -12.17 -14.95
N ASP A 388 -1.77 -11.47 -16.03
CA ASP A 388 -2.45 -10.24 -16.50
C ASP A 388 -2.51 -9.12 -15.44
N PHE A 389 -1.45 -8.97 -14.65
CA PHE A 389 -1.35 -7.92 -13.64
C PHE A 389 -0.85 -6.60 -14.21
N SER A 390 -1.56 -5.52 -13.91
CA SER A 390 -1.06 -4.15 -14.02
C SER A 390 -0.16 -3.83 -12.83
N TYR A 391 1.05 -3.32 -13.10
CA TYR A 391 2.02 -2.97 -12.07
C TYR A 391 2.77 -1.68 -12.40
N GLU A 392 3.27 -1.02 -11.35
CA GLU A 392 4.20 0.09 -11.44
C GLU A 392 5.48 -0.24 -10.66
N MET A 393 6.58 0.40 -11.04
CA MET A 393 7.85 0.29 -10.34
C MET A 393 8.28 1.63 -9.75
N GLU A 394 8.86 1.58 -8.57
CA GLU A 394 9.44 2.75 -7.90
C GLU A 394 10.89 2.46 -7.55
N LEU A 395 11.77 3.42 -7.84
CA LEU A 395 13.16 3.39 -7.42
C LEU A 395 13.27 4.17 -6.12
N SER A 396 13.44 3.44 -5.02
CA SER A 396 13.61 4.05 -3.71
C SER A 396 15.08 4.35 -3.42
N THR A 397 15.37 5.63 -3.15
CA THR A 397 16.74 6.14 -2.99
C THR A 397 17.15 6.20 -1.51
N ARG A 398 18.40 6.60 -1.26
CA ARG A 398 19.04 6.53 0.06
C ARG A 398 18.25 7.27 1.16
N PRO A 399 17.87 6.60 2.26
CA PRO A 399 17.22 7.23 3.41
C PRO A 399 18.21 8.07 4.24
N ALA A 400 17.66 8.99 5.05
CA ALA A 400 18.43 9.79 6.00
C ALA A 400 19.23 8.93 7.01
N LYS A 401 18.63 7.81 7.47
CA LYS A 401 19.32 6.79 8.28
C LYS A 401 19.79 5.67 7.36
N SER A 402 21.06 5.70 6.95
CA SER A 402 21.67 4.70 6.07
C SER A 402 23.08 4.31 6.53
N ILE A 403 23.54 3.15 6.06
CA ILE A 403 24.89 2.61 6.29
C ILE A 403 25.60 2.36 4.96
N GLY A 404 26.92 2.40 4.96
CA GLY A 404 27.77 2.27 3.77
C GLY A 404 28.14 3.62 3.13
N ASP A 405 29.19 3.59 2.30
CA ASP A 405 29.80 4.77 1.69
C ASP A 405 28.94 5.40 0.59
N ASP A 406 29.05 6.73 0.44
CA ASP A 406 28.31 7.51 -0.56
C ASP A 406 28.53 7.01 -2.00
N LYS A 407 29.79 6.72 -2.34
CA LYS A 407 30.17 6.21 -3.67
C LYS A 407 29.53 4.86 -3.99
N VAL A 408 29.35 4.04 -2.96
CA VAL A 408 28.79 2.70 -3.07
C VAL A 408 27.28 2.80 -3.31
N TRP A 409 26.61 3.68 -2.58
CA TRP A 409 25.21 4.04 -2.79
C TRP A 409 24.92 4.61 -4.17
N GLU A 410 25.76 5.55 -4.62
CA GLU A 410 25.61 6.18 -5.94
C GLU A 410 25.70 5.15 -7.06
N LYS A 411 26.73 4.29 -7.02
CA LYS A 411 26.90 3.25 -8.03
C LYS A 411 25.77 2.22 -8.03
N ALA A 412 25.34 1.73 -6.86
CA ALA A 412 24.22 0.79 -6.78
C ALA A 412 22.91 1.42 -7.30
N THR A 413 22.66 2.68 -6.97
CA THR A 413 21.48 3.42 -7.45
C THR A 413 21.54 3.60 -8.98
N ASN A 414 22.71 3.92 -9.52
CA ASN A 414 22.90 4.06 -10.96
C ASN A 414 22.74 2.73 -11.70
N ALA A 415 23.22 1.61 -11.14
CA ALA A 415 23.01 0.29 -11.72
C ALA A 415 21.51 -0.05 -11.83
N LEU A 416 20.71 0.27 -10.80
CA LEU A 416 19.25 0.10 -10.84
C LEU A 416 18.59 1.02 -11.89
N LYS A 417 19.02 2.29 -11.99
CA LYS A 417 18.51 3.24 -13.00
C LYS A 417 18.78 2.79 -14.42
N GLU A 418 20.01 2.37 -14.71
CA GLU A 418 20.39 1.93 -16.06
C GLU A 418 19.66 0.64 -16.44
N ALA A 419 19.49 -0.31 -15.51
CA ALA A 419 18.67 -1.49 -15.76
C ALA A 419 17.21 -1.13 -16.07
N LEU A 420 16.58 -0.22 -15.32
CA LEU A 420 15.22 0.24 -15.62
C LEU A 420 15.10 0.92 -17.00
N LYS A 421 16.12 1.71 -17.36
CA LYS A 421 16.19 2.45 -18.63
C LYS A 421 16.40 1.51 -19.83
N GLU A 422 17.27 0.52 -19.71
CA GLU A 422 17.53 -0.50 -20.73
C GLU A 422 16.26 -1.30 -21.06
N HIS A 423 15.44 -1.58 -20.05
CA HIS A 423 14.16 -2.27 -20.21
C HIS A 423 12.98 -1.37 -20.63
N HIS A 424 13.23 -0.07 -20.84
CA HIS A 424 12.21 0.94 -21.16
C HIS A 424 11.03 0.93 -20.16
N ILE A 425 11.31 0.68 -18.88
CA ILE A 425 10.29 0.65 -17.83
C ILE A 425 10.08 2.06 -17.29
N ASN A 426 8.83 2.54 -17.32
CA ASN A 426 8.47 3.77 -16.63
C ASN A 426 8.46 3.53 -15.11
N TYR A 427 9.18 4.36 -14.36
CA TYR A 427 9.28 4.27 -12.91
C TYR A 427 9.16 5.65 -12.24
N LYS A 428 8.77 5.66 -10.97
CA LYS A 428 8.81 6.87 -10.12
C LYS A 428 10.02 6.82 -9.20
N ILE A 429 10.49 7.98 -8.75
CA ILE A 429 11.52 8.07 -7.71
C ILE A 429 10.82 8.24 -6.36
N ASP A 430 11.18 7.39 -5.41
CA ASP A 430 10.72 7.46 -4.03
C ASP A 430 11.91 7.93 -3.16
N GLU A 431 11.98 9.24 -2.92
CA GLU A 431 13.11 9.86 -2.25
C GLU A 431 13.22 9.42 -0.79
N GLY A 432 14.32 8.75 -0.45
CA GLY A 432 14.56 8.27 0.90
C GLY A 432 13.79 7.01 1.30
N GLY A 433 13.06 6.37 0.38
CA GLY A 433 12.33 5.13 0.67
C GLY A 433 13.17 3.84 0.64
N GLY A 434 14.47 3.95 0.32
CA GLY A 434 15.40 2.82 0.31
C GLY A 434 15.55 2.21 1.70
N ALA A 435 15.98 0.94 1.79
CA ALA A 435 16.30 0.40 3.12
C ALA A 435 17.60 1.00 3.64
N PHE A 436 17.85 0.85 4.93
CA PHE A 436 19.04 1.42 5.54
C PHE A 436 20.36 0.93 4.93
N TYR A 437 20.37 -0.23 4.25
CA TYR A 437 21.56 -0.88 3.68
C TYR A 437 21.69 -0.82 2.15
N GLY A 438 20.73 -0.23 1.43
CA GLY A 438 20.88 -0.06 -0.01
C GLY A 438 19.62 0.37 -0.77
N PRO A 439 19.77 0.78 -2.04
CA PRO A 439 18.65 1.19 -2.88
C PRO A 439 17.86 -0.04 -3.35
N LYS A 440 16.60 0.19 -3.72
CA LYS A 440 15.71 -0.89 -4.17
C LYS A 440 14.74 -0.44 -5.25
N ILE A 441 14.31 -1.40 -6.06
CA ILE A 441 13.17 -1.27 -6.97
C ILE A 441 12.00 -1.97 -6.30
N ASP A 442 10.93 -1.23 -6.01
CA ASP A 442 9.70 -1.78 -5.48
C ASP A 442 8.68 -2.02 -6.60
N ILE A 443 8.05 -3.20 -6.59
CA ILE A 443 7.07 -3.60 -7.60
C ILE A 443 5.69 -3.58 -6.96
N LYS A 444 4.86 -2.63 -7.39
CA LYS A 444 3.50 -2.43 -6.85
C LYS A 444 2.47 -2.98 -7.84
N ILE A 445 1.74 -4.01 -7.42
CA ILE A 445 0.62 -4.57 -8.19
C ILE A 445 -0.64 -3.78 -7.86
N THR A 446 -1.41 -3.42 -8.87
CA THR A 446 -2.74 -2.81 -8.70
C THR A 446 -3.79 -3.91 -8.63
N ASP A 447 -4.53 -3.99 -7.53
CA ASP A 447 -5.61 -4.97 -7.36
C ASP A 447 -6.92 -4.54 -8.05
N ALA A 448 -7.94 -5.40 -7.99
CA ALA A 448 -9.26 -5.11 -8.55
C ALA A 448 -9.98 -3.93 -7.90
N LEU A 449 -9.55 -3.49 -6.71
CA LEU A 449 -10.07 -2.34 -5.98
C LEU A 449 -9.24 -1.07 -6.25
N ARG A 450 -8.30 -1.14 -7.21
CA ARG A 450 -7.31 -0.10 -7.53
C ARG A 450 -6.35 0.24 -6.39
N ARG A 451 -6.29 -0.60 -5.35
CA ARG A 451 -5.27 -0.45 -4.30
C ARG A 451 -3.95 -0.96 -4.83
N LYS A 452 -2.89 -0.30 -4.40
CA LYS A 452 -1.52 -0.64 -4.78
C LYS A 452 -0.86 -1.42 -3.67
N TRP A 453 -0.42 -2.63 -3.99
CA TRP A 453 0.28 -3.52 -3.06
C TRP A 453 1.71 -3.72 -3.51
N GLN A 454 2.65 -3.30 -2.67
CA GLN A 454 4.04 -3.70 -2.85
C GLN A 454 4.16 -5.21 -2.63
N CYS A 455 4.49 -5.92 -3.70
CA CYS A 455 4.60 -7.38 -3.71
C CYS A 455 6.06 -7.78 -3.91
N GLY A 456 6.64 -7.37 -5.04
CA GLY A 456 8.02 -7.64 -5.36
C GLY A 456 8.97 -6.53 -4.91
N THR A 457 10.23 -6.90 -4.74
CA THR A 457 11.32 -5.94 -4.50
C THR A 457 12.62 -6.50 -5.10
N ILE A 458 13.49 -5.62 -5.58
CA ILE A 458 14.86 -5.92 -6.00
C ILE A 458 15.75 -4.96 -5.24
N GLN A 459 16.57 -5.47 -4.34
CA GLN A 459 17.32 -4.66 -3.41
C GLN A 459 18.79 -5.06 -3.40
N VAL A 460 19.65 -4.06 -3.59
CA VAL A 460 21.10 -4.25 -3.56
C VAL A 460 21.60 -4.04 -2.14
N ASP A 461 22.29 -5.03 -1.58
CA ASP A 461 22.89 -4.99 -0.24
C ASP A 461 24.39 -5.29 -0.31
N MET A 462 25.17 -4.37 0.21
CA MET A 462 26.62 -4.49 0.35
C MET A 462 27.07 -4.51 1.81
N ASN A 463 26.16 -4.21 2.73
CA ASN A 463 26.41 -4.18 4.16
C ASN A 463 26.36 -5.58 4.79
N LEU A 464 25.40 -6.44 4.43
CA LEU A 464 25.36 -7.79 4.97
C LEU A 464 26.60 -8.62 4.54
N PRO A 465 27.06 -8.56 3.27
CA PRO A 465 28.33 -9.16 2.89
C PRO A 465 29.52 -8.69 3.76
N GLU A 466 29.60 -7.39 4.06
CA GLU A 466 30.66 -6.82 4.92
C GLU A 466 30.56 -7.33 6.37
N ARG A 467 29.38 -7.25 6.97
CA ARG A 467 29.12 -7.66 8.36
C ARG A 467 29.43 -9.13 8.61
N PHE A 468 29.16 -9.98 7.62
CA PHE A 468 29.47 -11.40 7.68
C PHE A 468 30.84 -11.75 7.10
N LYS A 469 31.61 -10.76 6.64
CA LYS A 469 32.95 -10.94 6.05
C LYS A 469 32.95 -11.95 4.91
N LEU A 470 31.95 -11.83 4.03
CA LEU A 470 31.86 -12.67 2.84
C LEU A 470 32.98 -12.33 1.88
N ALA A 471 33.52 -13.36 1.21
CA ALA A 471 34.55 -13.18 0.21
C ALA A 471 34.42 -14.22 -0.90
N PHE A 472 34.97 -13.88 -2.06
CA PHE A 472 35.33 -14.79 -3.15
C PHE A 472 36.75 -14.47 -3.63
N THR A 473 37.38 -15.41 -4.34
CA THR A 473 38.71 -15.20 -4.94
C THR A 473 38.57 -14.66 -6.36
N ASN A 474 39.10 -13.46 -6.62
CA ASN A 474 39.08 -12.82 -7.94
C ASN A 474 40.11 -13.43 -8.92
N GLU A 475 40.16 -12.91 -10.16
CA GLU A 475 41.09 -13.38 -11.21
C GLU A 475 42.58 -13.20 -10.84
N HIS A 476 42.87 -12.31 -9.88
CA HIS A 476 44.21 -11.98 -9.41
C HIS A 476 44.58 -12.70 -8.11
N ASN A 477 43.82 -13.72 -7.70
CA ASN A 477 43.97 -14.44 -6.43
C ASN A 477 43.82 -13.58 -5.16
N ASN A 478 43.18 -12.42 -5.26
CA ASN A 478 42.85 -11.58 -4.12
C ASN A 478 41.44 -11.91 -3.62
N ALA A 479 41.23 -11.80 -2.30
CA ALA A 479 39.91 -11.89 -1.71
C ALA A 479 39.13 -10.60 -1.97
N GLU A 480 37.95 -10.72 -2.56
CA GLU A 480 37.02 -9.63 -2.80
C GLU A 480 35.65 -9.93 -2.20
N GLN A 481 34.93 -8.89 -1.79
CA GLN A 481 33.62 -9.02 -1.18
C GLN A 481 32.53 -9.10 -2.27
N PRO A 482 31.61 -10.07 -2.22
CA PRO A 482 30.49 -10.11 -3.14
C PRO A 482 29.45 -9.03 -2.78
N VAL A 483 28.62 -8.69 -3.76
CA VAL A 483 27.37 -7.95 -3.56
C VAL A 483 26.24 -8.96 -3.40
N MET A 484 25.29 -8.68 -2.51
CA MET A 484 24.10 -9.50 -2.35
C MET A 484 22.87 -8.75 -2.88
N ILE A 485 22.13 -9.36 -3.81
CA ILE A 485 20.85 -8.83 -4.27
C ILE A 485 19.73 -9.64 -3.62
N HIS A 486 18.93 -8.99 -2.79
CA HIS A 486 17.69 -9.54 -2.27
C HIS A 486 16.60 -9.37 -3.32
N ARG A 487 15.83 -10.41 -3.58
CA ARG A 487 14.68 -10.27 -4.44
C ARG A 487 13.50 -11.15 -4.03
N ALA A 488 12.33 -10.58 -4.17
CA ALA A 488 11.04 -11.27 -4.20
C ALA A 488 10.27 -10.76 -5.42
N ILE A 489 9.54 -11.64 -6.11
CA ILE A 489 8.76 -11.25 -7.29
C ILE A 489 7.28 -11.22 -6.95
N LEU A 490 6.80 -12.31 -6.33
CA LEU A 490 5.43 -12.42 -5.86
C LEU A 490 5.25 -11.74 -4.48
N GLY A 491 6.32 -11.67 -3.70
CA GLY A 491 6.26 -11.27 -2.30
C GLY A 491 5.93 -12.48 -1.41
N SER A 492 5.02 -12.31 -0.45
CA SER A 492 4.49 -13.48 0.27
C SER A 492 3.42 -14.20 -0.54
N PHE A 493 3.41 -15.54 -0.50
CA PHE A 493 2.36 -16.34 -1.14
C PHE A 493 0.97 -16.00 -0.58
N GLU A 494 0.89 -15.70 0.71
CA GLU A 494 -0.32 -15.24 1.38
C GLU A 494 -0.86 -13.97 0.68
N ARG A 495 -0.05 -12.91 0.60
CA ARG A 495 -0.43 -11.64 -0.01
C ARG A 495 -0.73 -11.81 -1.49
N PHE A 496 0.11 -12.55 -2.21
CA PHE A 496 -0.08 -12.79 -3.63
C PHE A 496 -1.39 -13.52 -3.91
N ILE A 497 -1.73 -14.55 -3.15
CA ILE A 497 -3.00 -15.29 -3.31
C ILE A 497 -4.21 -14.42 -2.96
N ALA A 498 -4.09 -13.53 -1.97
CA ALA A 498 -5.14 -12.54 -1.69
C ALA A 498 -5.42 -11.66 -2.92
N ILE A 499 -4.36 -11.04 -3.47
CA ILE A 499 -4.45 -10.16 -4.64
C ILE A 499 -4.94 -10.93 -5.87
N LEU A 500 -4.45 -12.16 -6.07
CA LEU A 500 -4.88 -13.04 -7.15
C LEU A 500 -6.38 -13.38 -7.05
N SER A 501 -6.86 -13.67 -5.84
CA SER A 501 -8.29 -13.97 -5.60
C SER A 501 -9.16 -12.75 -5.92
N GLU A 502 -8.74 -11.56 -5.48
CA GLU A 502 -9.45 -10.30 -5.75
C GLU A 502 -9.42 -9.93 -7.23
N HIS A 503 -8.27 -10.08 -7.89
CA HIS A 503 -8.09 -9.76 -9.30
C HIS A 503 -9.04 -10.58 -10.19
N PHE A 504 -9.08 -11.90 -9.98
CA PHE A 504 -9.93 -12.80 -10.76
C PHE A 504 -11.34 -12.98 -10.21
N GLY A 505 -11.68 -12.36 -9.08
CA GLY A 505 -12.96 -12.59 -8.39
C GLY A 505 -13.21 -14.07 -8.07
N GLY A 506 -12.14 -14.82 -7.75
CA GLY A 506 -12.20 -16.26 -7.49
C GLY A 506 -12.11 -17.17 -8.74
N ASN A 507 -12.20 -16.62 -9.95
CA ASN A 507 -12.13 -17.37 -11.21
C ASN A 507 -10.69 -17.53 -11.69
N PHE A 508 -9.89 -18.30 -10.94
CA PHE A 508 -8.46 -18.45 -11.20
C PHE A 508 -8.15 -18.99 -12.62
N PRO A 509 -7.04 -18.57 -13.23
CA PRO A 509 -6.55 -19.18 -14.46
C PRO A 509 -6.37 -20.70 -14.32
N PHE A 510 -6.67 -21.45 -15.38
CA PHE A 510 -6.69 -22.91 -15.36
C PHE A 510 -5.39 -23.54 -14.81
N PHE A 511 -4.23 -22.94 -15.07
CA PHE A 511 -2.93 -23.48 -14.66
C PHE A 511 -2.66 -23.42 -13.15
N VAL A 512 -3.36 -22.54 -12.42
CA VAL A 512 -3.28 -22.40 -10.95
C VAL A 512 -4.57 -22.81 -10.23
N ALA A 513 -5.69 -22.95 -10.95
CA ALA A 513 -6.99 -23.22 -10.36
C ALA A 513 -6.95 -24.46 -9.43
N PRO A 514 -7.49 -24.35 -8.20
CA PRO A 514 -7.44 -25.43 -7.22
C PRO A 514 -8.36 -26.60 -7.59
N THR A 515 -9.41 -26.32 -8.37
CA THR A 515 -10.31 -27.29 -9.00
C THR A 515 -10.38 -26.90 -10.48
N GLN A 516 -9.96 -27.79 -11.37
CA GLN A 516 -9.77 -27.48 -12.79
C GLN A 516 -10.92 -28.00 -13.66
N ILE A 517 -11.51 -29.13 -13.29
CA ILE A 517 -12.55 -29.81 -14.06
C ILE A 517 -13.65 -30.24 -13.09
N ALA A 518 -14.92 -30.19 -13.49
CA ALA A 518 -16.00 -30.88 -12.80
C ALA A 518 -16.62 -31.90 -13.77
N LEU A 519 -16.79 -33.15 -13.33
CA LEU A 519 -17.49 -34.17 -14.11
C LEU A 519 -18.93 -34.26 -13.61
N ILE A 520 -19.88 -34.00 -14.50
CA ILE A 520 -21.31 -34.05 -14.21
C ILE A 520 -21.90 -35.21 -15.01
N PRO A 521 -22.13 -36.39 -14.39
CA PRO A 521 -22.75 -37.52 -15.07
C PRO A 521 -24.24 -37.25 -15.33
N ILE A 522 -24.75 -37.67 -16.50
CA ILE A 522 -26.18 -37.55 -16.85
C ILE A 522 -27.04 -38.56 -16.08
N ASN A 523 -26.52 -39.75 -15.82
CA ASN A 523 -27.17 -40.84 -15.10
C ASN A 523 -26.14 -41.65 -14.29
N GLU A 524 -26.61 -42.54 -13.41
CA GLU A 524 -25.74 -43.34 -12.53
C GLU A 524 -24.82 -44.31 -13.29
N GLU A 525 -25.24 -44.81 -14.45
CA GLU A 525 -24.44 -45.72 -15.29
C GLU A 525 -23.12 -45.07 -15.74
N HIS A 526 -23.11 -43.73 -15.91
CA HIS A 526 -21.90 -42.99 -16.27
C HIS A 526 -20.92 -42.78 -15.10
N HIS A 527 -21.29 -43.09 -13.85
CA HIS A 527 -20.41 -42.88 -12.68
C HIS A 527 -19.09 -43.64 -12.80
N GLY A 528 -19.13 -44.90 -13.25
CA GLY A 528 -17.93 -45.72 -13.43
C GLY A 528 -16.92 -45.07 -14.37
N PHE A 529 -17.40 -44.51 -15.49
CA PHE A 529 -16.58 -43.77 -16.45
C PHE A 529 -16.03 -42.47 -15.84
N CYS A 530 -16.85 -41.70 -15.12
CA CYS A 530 -16.39 -40.49 -14.44
C CYS A 530 -15.26 -40.78 -13.42
N PHE A 531 -15.36 -41.86 -12.64
CA PHE A 531 -14.29 -42.26 -11.71
C PHE A 531 -13.02 -42.71 -12.44
N GLU A 532 -13.15 -43.33 -13.60
CA GLU A 532 -12.00 -43.64 -14.44
C GLU A 532 -11.29 -42.36 -14.93
N ILE A 533 -12.05 -41.41 -15.48
CA ILE A 533 -11.50 -40.12 -15.91
C ILE A 533 -10.84 -39.40 -14.73
N LYS A 534 -11.48 -39.37 -13.55
CA LYS A 534 -10.90 -38.79 -12.33
C LYS A 534 -9.54 -39.39 -11.98
N ARG A 535 -9.42 -40.72 -12.02
CA ARG A 535 -8.13 -41.39 -11.74
C ARG A 535 -7.08 -41.06 -12.80
N ARG A 536 -7.47 -40.96 -14.08
CA ARG A 536 -6.55 -40.59 -15.18
C ARG A 536 -6.05 -39.14 -15.02
N THR A 537 -6.93 -38.19 -14.75
CA THR A 537 -6.57 -36.76 -14.61
C THR A 537 -5.74 -36.51 -13.36
N GLN A 538 -6.02 -37.20 -12.24
CA GLN A 538 -5.23 -37.08 -11.01
C GLN A 538 -3.76 -37.50 -11.21
N LYS A 539 -3.49 -38.50 -12.05
CA LYS A 539 -2.10 -38.89 -12.42
C LYS A 539 -1.35 -37.77 -13.15
N SER A 540 -2.07 -36.87 -13.83
CA SER A 540 -1.51 -35.69 -14.48
C SER A 540 -1.55 -34.44 -13.60
N ALA A 541 -1.77 -34.60 -12.28
CA ALA A 541 -1.98 -33.51 -11.34
C ALA A 541 -3.11 -32.55 -11.75
N ILE A 542 -4.12 -33.06 -12.45
CA ILE A 542 -5.34 -32.32 -12.77
C ILE A 542 -6.42 -32.70 -11.76
N PHE A 543 -6.91 -31.70 -11.03
CA PHE A 543 -7.85 -31.91 -9.92
C PHE A 543 -9.28 -31.62 -10.34
N LEU A 544 -10.15 -32.56 -9.94
CA LEU A 544 -11.60 -32.43 -9.99
C LEU A 544 -12.21 -32.04 -8.65
#